data_AF-A0A2A4NUL6-F1
#
_entry.id   AF-A0A2A4NUL6-F1
#
_cell.length_a   1.000
_cell.length_b   1.000
_cell.length_c   1.000
_cell.angle_alpha   90.00
_cell.angle_beta   90.00
_cell.angle_gamma   90.00
#
_symmetry.space_group_name_H-M   'P 1'
#
loop_
_entity.id
_entity.type
_entity.pdbx_description
1 polymer ?
#
loop_
_entity_poly.entity_id
_entity_poly.type
_entity_poly.pdbx_seq_one_letter_code
_entity_poly.pdbx_strand_id
1 'polypeptide(L)' 'MKNKLKAVHKFHTTFGLGIQESPTADLLESKVTLRFDLMKEENEEYLEAAKNKDITEIADALGDMLYVLCGTIIEHGLQ' A
#
# COMPACT_ATOMS: atom_id res chain seq x y z
N MET A 1 4.26 4.07 12.66
CA MET A 1 3.12 4.29 11.73
C MET A 1 2.91 5.75 11.35
N LYS A 2 2.69 6.71 12.27
CA LYS A 2 2.43 8.14 11.93
C LYS A 2 3.35 8.76 10.87
N ASN A 3 4.67 8.58 10.98
CA ASN A 3 5.61 9.16 10.00
C ASN A 3 5.52 8.51 8.61
N LYS A 4 5.13 7.23 8.55
CA LYS A 4 5.01 6.46 7.30
C LYS A 4 3.76 6.89 6.54
N LEU A 5 2.62 6.98 7.24
CA LEU A 5 1.38 7.55 6.69
C LEU A 5 1.60 8.97 6.18
N LYS A 6 2.31 9.83 6.92
CA LYS A 6 2.65 11.19 6.45
C LYS A 6 3.49 11.20 5.17
N ALA A 7 4.46 10.29 5.05
CA ALA A 7 5.30 10.18 3.85
C ALA A 7 4.47 9.73 2.63
N VAL A 8 3.64 8.70 2.79
CA VAL A 8 2.78 8.19 1.72
C VAL A 8 1.68 9.20 1.36
N HIS A 9 1.13 9.92 2.33
CA HIS A 9 0.20 11.01 2.08
C HIS A 9 0.86 12.10 1.24
N LYS A 10 2.09 12.51 1.58
CA LYS A 10 2.84 13.48 0.77
C LYS A 10 3.06 12.97 -0.66
N PHE A 11 3.36 11.69 -0.83
CA PHE A 11 3.48 11.07 -2.15
C PHE A 11 2.15 11.18 -2.92
N HIS A 12 1.03 10.73 -2.34
CA HIS A 12 -0.29 10.82 -2.97
C HIS A 12 -0.65 12.26 -3.34
N THR A 13 -0.41 13.23 -2.44
CA THR A 13 -0.65 14.66 -2.72
C THR A 13 0.21 15.16 -3.88
N THR A 14 1.49 14.75 -3.94
CA THR A 14 2.43 15.21 -4.97
C THR A 14 2.05 14.68 -6.36
N PHE A 15 1.57 13.44 -6.43
CA PHE A 15 1.22 12.76 -7.69
C PHE A 15 -0.27 12.76 -8.02
N GLY A 16 -1.10 13.45 -7.22
CA GLY A 16 -2.55 13.54 -7.45
C GLY A 16 -3.30 12.22 -7.29
N LEU A 17 -2.84 11.34 -6.41
CA LEU A 17 -3.48 10.06 -6.11
C LEU A 17 -4.65 10.23 -5.12
N GLY A 18 -5.47 9.19 -4.97
CA GLY A 18 -6.64 9.20 -4.09
C GLY A 18 -6.27 9.48 -2.64
N ILE A 19 -7.00 10.40 -2.01
CA ILE A 19 -6.96 10.71 -0.59
C ILE A 19 -8.40 10.99 -0.15
N GLN A 20 -8.83 10.39 0.95
CA GLN A 20 -10.10 10.73 1.59
C GLN A 20 -9.83 11.43 2.92
N GLU A 21 -10.57 12.50 3.19
CA GLU A 21 -10.42 13.31 4.42
C GLU A 21 -11.23 12.75 5.59
N SER A 22 -12.08 11.76 5.35
CA SER A 22 -12.90 11.12 6.37
C SER A 22 -13.04 9.62 6.11
N PRO A 23 -13.17 8.79 7.17
CA PRO A 23 -13.35 7.35 7.03
C PRO A 23 -14.49 7.01 6.08
N THR A 24 -14.19 6.21 5.06
CA THR A 24 -15.18 5.78 4.07
C THR A 24 -14.96 4.36 3.58
N ALA A 25 -16.04 3.66 3.30
CA ALA A 25 -16.05 2.40 2.54
C ALA A 25 -16.51 2.61 1.09
N ASP A 26 -16.88 3.84 0.72
CA ASP A 26 -17.44 4.21 -0.58
C ASP A 26 -16.31 4.58 -1.56
N LEU A 27 -15.56 3.56 -1.98
CA LEU A 27 -14.61 3.67 -3.09
C LEU A 27 -15.19 2.98 -4.32
N LEU A 28 -14.78 3.45 -5.50
CA LEU A 28 -15.10 2.76 -6.75
C LEU A 28 -14.59 1.31 -6.67
N GLU A 29 -15.41 0.36 -7.15
CA GLU A 29 -15.06 -1.06 -7.15
C GLU A 29 -13.69 -1.32 -7.79
N SER A 30 -13.38 -0.63 -8.90
CA SER A 30 -12.08 -0.73 -9.56
C SER A 30 -10.91 -0.30 -8.68
N LYS A 31 -11.09 0.65 -7.76
CA LYS A 31 -10.06 1.02 -6.78
C LYS A 31 -9.89 -0.05 -5.72
N VAL A 32 -10.99 -0.60 -5.21
CA VAL A 32 -10.94 -1.69 -4.23
C VAL A 32 -10.24 -2.90 -4.84
N THR A 33 -10.57 -3.26 -6.08
CA THR A 33 -9.90 -4.32 -6.84
C THR A 33 -8.42 -4.02 -7.02
N LEU A 34 -8.06 -2.80 -7.47
CA LEU A 34 -6.66 -2.41 -7.62
C LEU A 34 -5.87 -2.53 -6.31
N ARG A 35 -6.43 -2.07 -5.18
CA ARG A 35 -5.77 -2.18 -3.87
C ARG A 35 -5.58 -3.63 -3.45
N PHE A 36 -6.56 -4.51 -3.72
CA PHE A 36 -6.45 -5.94 -3.47
C PHE A 36 -5.37 -6.59 -4.34
N ASP A 37 -5.35 -6.29 -5.65
CA ASP A 37 -4.40 -6.88 -6.59
C ASP A 37 -2.96 -6.49 -6.24
N LEU A 38 -2.71 -5.22 -5.89
CA LEU A 38 -1.40 -4.76 -5.42
C LEU A 38 -0.98 -5.52 -4.15
N MET A 39 -1.84 -5.64 -3.14
CA MET A 39 -1.50 -6.39 -1.92
C MET A 39 -1.21 -7.86 -2.20
N LYS A 40 -1.91 -8.46 -3.17
CA LYS A 40 -1.70 -9.83 -3.58
C LYS A 40 -0.34 -10.00 -4.25
N GLU A 41 0.01 -9.12 -5.18
CA GLU A 41 1.28 -9.10 -5.91
C GLU A 41 2.48 -9.06 -4.95
N GLU A 42 2.55 -8.04 -4.08
CA GLU A 42 3.67 -7.89 -3.13
C GLU A 42 3.80 -9.08 -2.17
N ASN A 43 2.68 -9.71 -1.81
CA ASN A 43 2.68 -10.87 -0.93
C ASN A 43 3.12 -12.16 -1.65
N GLU A 44 2.86 -12.28 -2.96
CA GLU A 44 3.40 -13.35 -3.80
C GLU A 44 4.91 -13.20 -3.98
N GLU A 45 5.39 -11.96 -4.22
CA GLU A 45 6.83 -11.64 -4.31
C GLU A 45 7.57 -11.95 -3.00
N TYR A 46 7.02 -11.51 -1.86
CA TYR A 46 7.55 -11.86 -0.53
C TYR A 46 7.66 -13.39 -0.35
N LEU A 47 6.63 -14.15 -0.74
CA LEU A 47 6.63 -15.61 -0.59
C LEU A 47 7.73 -16.26 -1.44
N GLU A 48 7.94 -15.78 -2.66
CA GLU A 48 9.00 -16.25 -3.53
C GLU A 48 10.39 -15.91 -2.97
N ALA A 49 10.61 -14.65 -2.57
CA ALA A 49 11.86 -14.20 -1.96
C ALA A 49 12.19 -14.99 -0.68
N ALA A 50 11.20 -15.24 0.18
CA ALA A 50 11.34 -16.03 1.40
C ALA A 50 11.72 -17.49 1.11
N LYS A 51 11.12 -18.11 0.09
CA LYS A 51 11.46 -19.48 -0.35
C LYS A 51 12.90 -19.55 -0.88
N ASN A 52 13.31 -18.52 -1.61
CA ASN A 52 14.64 -18.41 -2.19
C ASN A 52 15.72 -17.96 -1.18
N LYS A 53 15.32 -17.56 0.04
CA LYS A 53 16.18 -17.02 1.09
C LYS A 53 16.93 -15.75 0.64
N ASP A 54 16.30 -14.96 -0.22
CA ASP A 54 16.86 -13.69 -0.70
C ASP A 54 16.50 -12.55 0.25
N ILE A 55 17.46 -12.12 1.08
CA ILE A 55 17.23 -11.09 2.08
C ILE A 55 16.96 -9.70 1.48
N THR A 56 17.45 -9.44 0.27
CA THR A 56 17.28 -8.14 -0.39
C THR A 56 15.85 -8.02 -0.87
N GLU A 57 15.38 -9.02 -1.61
CA GLU A 57 14.01 -9.08 -2.14
C GLU A 57 12.97 -9.21 -1.01
N ILE A 58 13.29 -9.92 0.07
CA ILE A 58 12.42 -9.92 1.28
C ILE A 58 12.26 -8.50 1.82
N ALA A 59 13.34 -7.73 1.91
CA ALA A 59 13.28 -6.37 2.46
C ALA A 59 12.52 -5.41 1.54
N ASP A 60 12.65 -5.59 0.22
CA ASP A 60 11.95 -4.80 -0.80
C ASP A 60 10.43 -5.04 -0.74
N ALA A 61 10.00 -6.30 -0.87
CA ALA A 61 8.59 -6.68 -0.83
C ALA A 61 7.90 -6.26 0.49
N LEU A 62 8.59 -6.37 1.63
CA LEU A 62 8.05 -5.87 2.91
C LEU A 62 7.90 -4.35 2.95
N GLY A 63 8.80 -3.63 2.27
CA GLY A 63 8.71 -2.19 2.07
C GLY A 63 7.51 -1.79 1.21
N ASP A 64 7.29 -2.52 0.12
CA ASP A 64 6.19 -2.28 -0.81
C ASP A 64 4.84 -2.64 -0.21
N MET A 65 4.73 -3.75 0.52
CA MET A 65 3.55 -4.08 1.32
C MET A 65 3.21 -2.96 2.32
N LEU A 66 4.21 -2.38 2.98
CA LEU A 66 4.01 -1.25 3.90
C LEU A 66 3.49 -0.02 3.16
N TYR A 67 4.03 0.27 1.98
CA TYR A 67 3.58 1.37 1.13
C TYR A 67 2.13 1.17 0.66
N VAL A 68 1.81 0.01 0.09
CA VAL A 68 0.46 -0.34 -0.40
C VAL A 68 -0.55 -0.28 0.74
N LEU A 69 -0.22 -0.81 1.92
CA LEU A 69 -1.08 -0.74 3.09
C LEU A 69 -1.33 0.71 3.54
N CYS A 70 -0.28 1.53 3.63
CA CYS A 70 -0.42 2.94 3.98
C CYS A 70 -1.25 3.71 2.94
N GLY A 71 -1.03 3.45 1.65
CA GLY A 71 -1.80 4.08 0.57
C GLY A 71 -3.28 3.68 0.62
N THR A 72 -3.57 2.44 0.97
CA THR A 72 -4.95 1.94 1.14
C THR A 72 -5.65 2.59 2.34
N ILE A 73 -4.94 2.72 3.48
CA ILE A 73 -5.44 3.47 4.65
C ILE A 73 -5.83 4.90 4.26
N ILE A 74 -4.98 5.56 3.47
CA ILE A 74 -5.18 6.96 3.02
C ILE A 74 -6.35 7.08 2.04
N GLU A 75 -6.50 6.13 1.12
CA GLU A 75 -7.66 6.11 0.23
C GLU A 75 -8.97 5.86 0.95
N HIS A 76 -8.95 5.22 2.11
CA HIS A 76 -10.14 5.06 2.95
C HIS A 76 -10.33 6.17 4.01
N GLY A 77 -9.42 7.14 4.08
CA GLY A 77 -9.53 8.24 5.05
C GLY A 77 -9.33 7.81 6.50
N LEU A 78 -8.54 6.76 6.72
CA LEU A 78 -8.30 6.12 8.03
C LEU A 78 -6.97 6.56 8.68
N GLN A 79 -6.32 7.60 8.14
CA GLN A 79 -5.02 8.13 8.58
C GLN A 79 -5.05 9.04 9.81
#